data_AF-A0A1V4X9S9-F1
#
_entry.id   AF-A0A1V4X9S9-F1
#
_cell.length_a   1.000
_cell.length_b   1.000
_cell.length_c   1.000
_cell.angle_alpha   90.00
_cell.angle_beta   90.00
_cell.angle_gamma   90.00
#
_symmetry.space_group_name_H-M   'P 1'
#
loop_
_entity.id
_entity.type
_entity.pdbx_description
1 polymer ?
#
loop_
_entity_poly.entity_id
_entity_poly.type
_entity_poly.pdbx_seq_one_letter_code
_entity_poly.pdbx_strand_id
1 'polypeptide(L)'
;MHVPTGITVKCQRERSQALNRFLARRLLLDRIERLQKGVVEAERDRAEKIRRQKRKRSKRAKEKILEGKRRQSEKKGLRARVPRDGD
;
A
#
# COMPACT_ATOMS: atom_id res chain seq x y z
N MET A 1 -4.02 -16.93 31.88
CA MET A 1 -4.52 -17.07 30.50
C MET A 1 -5.77 -16.20 30.36
N HIS A 2 -5.87 -15.38 29.32
CA HIS A 2 -7.09 -14.62 29.02
C HIS A 2 -8.01 -15.50 28.16
N VAL A 3 -9.12 -15.98 28.73
CA VAL A 3 -10.00 -16.97 28.10
C VAL A 3 -10.53 -16.52 26.73
N PRO A 4 -11.01 -15.27 26.54
CA PRO A 4 -11.56 -14.84 25.26
C PRO A 4 -10.56 -14.79 24.10
N THR A 5 -9.27 -14.54 24.37
CA THR A 5 -8.26 -14.37 23.32
C THR A 5 -7.19 -15.46 23.31
N GLY A 6 -7.19 -16.38 24.29
CA GLY A 6 -6.17 -17.41 24.46
C GLY A 6 -4.77 -16.89 24.85
N ILE A 7 -4.59 -15.57 25.01
CA ILE A 7 -3.29 -14.96 25.26
C ILE A 7 -2.85 -15.20 26.70
N THR A 8 -1.61 -15.64 26.87
CA THR A 8 -0.97 -15.79 28.18
C THR A 8 0.20 -14.81 28.30
N VAL A 9 0.28 -14.12 29.44
CA VAL A 9 1.32 -13.16 29.76
C VAL A 9 1.91 -13.52 31.12
N LYS A 10 3.25 -13.55 31.21
CA LYS A 10 4.00 -13.71 32.45
C LYS A 10 4.57 -12.34 32.85
N CYS A 11 4.42 -11.97 34.12
CA CYS A 11 4.99 -10.73 34.67
C CYS A 11 5.72 -11.03 35.98
N GLN A 12 7.01 -10.77 36.03
CA GLN A 12 7.88 -10.88 37.21
C GLN A 12 8.73 -9.60 37.27
N ARG A 13 8.17 -8.51 37.77
CA ARG A 13 8.86 -7.21 37.82
C ARG A 13 9.07 -6.73 39.24
N GLU A 14 8.09 -6.92 40.09
CA GLU A 14 8.05 -6.32 41.42
C GLU A 14 7.90 -7.39 42.50
N ARG A 15 8.26 -7.08 43.75
CA ARG A 15 8.04 -8.01 44.87
C ARG A 15 6.56 -8.15 45.22
N SER A 16 5.75 -7.13 44.93
CA SER A 16 4.31 -7.13 45.20
C SER A 16 3.53 -7.85 44.10
N GLN A 17 2.71 -8.82 44.50
CA GLN A 17 1.79 -9.54 43.61
C GLN A 17 0.74 -8.59 42.99
N ALA A 18 0.25 -7.61 43.75
CA ALA A 18 -0.76 -6.66 43.25
C ALA A 18 -0.21 -5.81 42.10
N LEU A 19 1.03 -5.33 42.25
CA LEU A 19 1.70 -4.54 41.22
C LEU A 19 2.00 -5.39 39.98
N ASN A 20 2.46 -6.64 40.17
CA ASN A 20 2.61 -7.59 39.07
C ASN A 20 1.28 -7.91 38.36
N ARG A 21 0.16 -8.01 39.09
CA ARG A 21 -1.18 -8.19 38.49
C ARG A 21 -1.56 -7.00 37.62
N PHE A 22 -1.35 -5.78 38.09
CA PHE A 22 -1.62 -4.57 37.34
C PHE A 22 -0.79 -4.50 36.05
N LEU A 23 0.53 -4.73 36.17
CA LEU A 23 1.45 -4.71 35.03
C LEU A 23 1.13 -5.82 34.01
N ALA A 24 0.76 -7.03 34.48
CA ALA A 24 0.35 -8.13 33.61
C ALA A 24 -0.92 -7.79 32.80
N ARG A 25 -1.90 -7.11 33.41
CA ARG A 25 -3.11 -6.65 32.71
C ARG A 25 -2.78 -5.62 31.63
N ARG A 26 -1.90 -4.66 31.92
CA ARG A 26 -1.44 -3.67 30.95
C ARG A 26 -0.74 -4.33 29.75
N LEU A 27 0.18 -5.25 30.01
CA LEU A 27 0.87 -6.02 28.96
C LEU A 27 -0.10 -6.87 28.11
N LEU A 28 -1.13 -7.44 28.73
CA LEU A 28 -2.17 -8.19 28.03
C LEU A 28 -2.95 -7.28 27.08
N LEU A 29 -3.39 -6.10 27.55
CA LEU A 29 -4.09 -5.12 26.73
C LEU A 29 -3.24 -4.64 25.56
N ASP A 30 -1.99 -4.25 25.80
CA ASP A 30 -1.08 -3.81 24.75
C ASP A 30 -0.92 -4.89 23.66
N ARG A 31 -0.88 -6.16 24.05
CA ARG A 31 -0.77 -7.28 23.10
C ARG A 31 -2.04 -7.50 22.30
N ILE A 32 -3.21 -7.35 22.93
CA ILE A 32 -4.52 -7.41 22.25
C ILE A 32 -4.62 -6.26 21.24
N GLU A 33 -4.27 -5.05 21.64
CA GLU A 33 -4.31 -3.88 20.76
C GLU A 33 -3.38 -4.02 19.57
N ARG A 34 -2.15 -4.52 19.75
CA ARG A 34 -1.22 -4.74 18.64
C ARG A 34 -1.77 -5.73 17.62
N LEU A 35 -2.43 -6.80 18.07
CA LEU A 35 -3.07 -7.75 17.17
C LEU A 35 -4.19 -7.08 16.37
N GLN A 36 -5.05 -6.30 17.04
CA GLN A 36 -6.14 -5.58 16.38
C GLN A 36 -5.61 -4.52 15.39
N LYS A 37 -4.66 -3.69 15.81
CA LYS A 37 -4.05 -2.63 15.00
C LYS A 37 -3.30 -3.21 13.80
N GLY A 38 -2.50 -4.27 13.99
CA GLY A 38 -1.76 -4.91 12.90
C GLY A 38 -2.68 -5.49 11.82
N VAL A 39 -3.84 -6.02 12.19
CA VAL A 39 -4.85 -6.47 11.22
C VAL A 39 -5.43 -5.29 10.43
N VAL A 40 -5.80 -4.21 11.12
CA VAL A 40 -6.36 -3.01 10.49
C VAL A 40 -5.36 -2.32 9.56
N GLU A 41 -4.09 -2.23 9.96
CA GLU A 41 -3.02 -1.66 9.13
C GLU A 41 -2.78 -2.51 7.88
N ALA A 42 -2.72 -3.85 8.01
CA ALA A 42 -2.57 -4.74 6.87
C ALA A 42 -3.73 -4.64 5.87
N GLU A 43 -4.96 -4.46 6.34
CA GLU A 43 -6.12 -4.21 5.48
C GLU A 43 -6.04 -2.86 4.76
N ARG A 44 -5.62 -1.81 5.48
CA ARG A 44 -5.41 -0.47 4.89
C ARG A 44 -4.36 -0.51 3.79
N ASP A 45 -3.24 -1.20 4.02
CA ASP A 45 -2.16 -1.35 3.04
C ASP A 45 -2.62 -2.12 1.80
N ARG A 46 -3.41 -3.19 1.98
CA ARG A 46 -4.01 -3.93 0.86
C ARG A 46 -4.95 -3.04 0.05
N ALA A 47 -5.82 -2.29 0.71
CA ALA A 47 -6.74 -1.36 0.06
C ALA A 47 -5.99 -0.25 -0.69
N GLU A 48 -4.93 0.31 -0.09
CA GLU A 48 -4.12 1.33 -0.73
C GLU A 48 -3.34 0.76 -1.94
N LYS A 49 -2.80 -0.45 -1.84
CA LYS A 49 -2.14 -1.14 -2.96
C LYS A 49 -3.10 -1.28 -4.14
N ILE A 50 -4.33 -1.74 -3.91
CA ILE A 50 -5.36 -1.84 -4.95
C ILE A 50 -5.67 -0.46 -5.53
N ARG A 51 -5.83 0.56 -4.68
CA ARG A 51 -6.08 1.94 -5.12
C ARG A 51 -4.95 2.47 -6.00
N ARG A 52 -3.68 2.25 -5.63
CA ARG A 52 -2.49 2.62 -6.40
C ARG A 52 -2.45 1.91 -7.75
N GLN A 53 -2.72 0.60 -7.79
CA GLN A 53 -2.80 -0.16 -9.05
C GLN A 53 -3.90 0.36 -9.98
N LYS A 54 -5.06 0.73 -9.44
CA LYS A 54 -6.19 1.29 -10.21
C LYS A 54 -6.01 2.77 -10.58
N ARG A 55 -4.93 3.45 -10.16
CA ARG A 55 -4.71 4.88 -10.51
C ARG A 55 -4.48 5.04 -12.01
N LYS A 56 -5.46 5.63 -12.70
CA LYS A 56 -5.40 5.91 -14.14
C LYS A 56 -4.47 7.06 -14.53
N ARG A 57 -4.03 7.93 -13.60
CA ARG A 57 -3.24 9.13 -13.90
C ARG A 57 -1.92 8.82 -14.60
N SER A 58 -1.16 7.84 -14.10
CA SER A 58 0.12 7.43 -14.72
C SER A 58 -0.09 6.85 -16.12
N LYS A 59 -1.12 6.00 -16.28
CA LYS A 59 -1.49 5.41 -17.58
C LYS A 59 -1.86 6.50 -18.60
N ARG A 60 -2.75 7.42 -18.23
CA ARG A 60 -3.17 8.55 -19.07
C ARG A 60 -2.01 9.47 -19.47
N ALA A 61 -1.06 9.71 -18.57
CA ALA A 61 0.13 10.50 -18.87
C ALA A 61 1.00 9.82 -19.95
N LYS A 62 1.22 8.50 -19.83
CA LYS A 62 1.95 7.72 -20.84
C LYS A 62 1.21 7.72 -22.19
N GLU A 63 -0.11 7.53 -22.19
CA GLU A 63 -0.94 7.57 -23.40
C GLU A 63 -0.85 8.93 -24.11
N LYS A 64 -0.94 10.05 -23.37
CA LYS A 64 -0.80 11.41 -23.93
C LYS A 64 0.55 11.63 -24.60
N ILE A 65 1.63 11.13 -24.00
CA ILE A 65 2.98 11.21 -24.58
C ILE A 65 3.05 10.40 -25.88
N LEU A 66 2.52 9.18 -25.88
CA LEU A 66 2.53 8.30 -27.06
C LEU A 66 1.72 8.90 -28.21
N GLU A 67 0.55 9.46 -27.92
CA GLU A 67 -0.29 10.15 -28.90
C GLU A 67 0.42 11.37 -29.49
N GLY A 68 1.10 12.17 -28.66
CA GLY A 68 1.92 13.28 -29.12
C GLY A 68 3.03 12.84 -30.09
N LYS A 69 3.72 11.72 -29.79
CA LYS A 69 4.73 11.15 -30.69
C LYS A 69 4.14 10.68 -32.02
N ARG A 70 2.98 10.03 -32.00
CA ARG A 70 2.27 9.58 -33.22
C ARG A 70 1.94 10.76 -34.13
N ARG A 71 1.31 11.80 -33.58
CA ARG A 71 0.97 13.03 -34.33
C ARG A 71 2.20 13.69 -34.96
N GLN A 72 3.33 13.74 -34.23
CA GLN A 72 4.56 14.30 -34.79
C GLN A 72 5.15 13.43 -35.91
N SER A 73 5.07 12.10 -35.80
CA SER A 73 5.51 11.18 -36.86
C SER A 73 4.66 11.33 -38.12
N GLU A 74 3.33 11.35 -37.98
CA GLU A 74 2.39 11.56 -39.10
C GLU A 74 2.66 12.88 -39.81
N LYS A 75 2.82 13.96 -39.03
CA LYS A 75 3.19 15.29 -39.57
C LYS A 75 4.52 15.28 -40.32
N LYS A 76 5.51 14.51 -39.86
CA LYS A 76 6.80 14.36 -40.55
C LYS A 76 6.67 13.52 -41.83
N GLY A 77 5.86 12.45 -41.80
CA GLY A 77 5.56 11.63 -42.98
C GLY A 77 4.89 12.45 -44.08
N LEU A 78 3.93 13.30 -43.74
CA LEU A 78 3.27 14.21 -44.69
C LEU A 78 4.22 15.27 -45.28
N ARG A 79 5.34 15.55 -44.61
CA ARG A 79 6.40 16.46 -45.09
C ARG A 79 7.52 15.72 -45.80
N ALA A 80 7.46 14.39 -45.89
CA ALA A 80 8.47 13.62 -46.60
C ALA A 80 8.49 14.02 -48.07
N ARG A 81 9.67 13.90 -48.68
CA ARG A 81 9.88 14.29 -50.07
C ARG A 81 8.93 13.49 -50.95
N VAL A 82 8.03 14.18 -51.64
CA VAL A 82 7.15 13.56 -52.64
C VAL A 82 8.05 12.98 -53.75
N PRO A 83 7.83 11.73 -54.19
CA PRO A 83 8.56 11.18 -55.32
C PRO A 83 8.35 12.11 -56.52
N ARG A 84 9.42 12.43 -57.25
CA ARG A 84 9.26 13.08 -58.56
C ARG A 84 8.77 12.01 -59.52
N ASP A 85 7.64 12.24 -60.17
CA ASP A 85 7.16 11.35 -61.22
C ASP A 85 8.20 11.29 -62.35
N GLY A 86 8.74 10.10 -62.62
CA GLY A 86 9.68 9.82 -63.72
C GLY A 86 10.99 9.14 -63.31
N ASP A 87 10.93 7.82 -63.09
CA ASP A 87 11.96 6.83 -63.45
C ASP A 87 11.27 5.80 -64.37
#